data_AF-A0A2S7R1F5-F1
#
_entry.id   AF-A0A2S7R1F5-F1
#
_cell.length_a   1.000
_cell.length_b   1.000
_cell.length_c   1.000
_cell.angle_alpha   90.00
_cell.angle_beta   90.00
_cell.angle_gamma   90.00
#
_symmetry.space_group_name_H-M   'P 1'
#
loop_
_entity.id
_entity.type
_entity.pdbx_description
1 polymer ?
#
loop_
_entity_poly.entity_id
_entity_poly.type
_entity_poly.pdbx_seq_one_letter_code
_entity_poly.pdbx_strand_id
1 'polypeptide(L)'
;MASEPKDKVFALVGISSSKESFGPIDYSMSVRQVYTHTAKHIIQTSGRLDVICAKQQNSNCHDLPTWVPDWTRPLRKQGPTIVGLHHSTQDFFASGAIPSNVRFVGDEDILITSGVIIDKVQRLGYKFKRRLYPGEDISDILRTLHGWWSIITSEKGHSIDEQGAFCRLISCGNWASDDIEPYAARMKSIAQTITEQYPSLTFPLSSNPTGEELDEKGTVAALISASFTMNRRRFIISTSKIMGLAPLECAKDDLIYLKEVTTYLLERHTLMALCLEKL
;
A
#
# COMPACT_ATOMS: atom_id res chain seq x y z
N MET A 1 -12.49 -19.12 18.64
CA MET A 1 -13.84 -18.66 18.23
C MET A 1 -14.03 -17.32 18.90
N ALA A 2 -14.17 -16.24 18.12
CA ALA A 2 -14.70 -14.98 18.62
C ALA A 2 -16.19 -15.02 18.27
N SER A 3 -17.05 -15.16 19.27
CA SER A 3 -18.49 -15.26 19.07
C SER A 3 -19.09 -13.88 18.78
N GLU A 4 -18.44 -12.81 19.25
CA GLU A 4 -18.82 -11.44 18.95
C GLU A 4 -17.74 -10.67 18.18
N PRO A 5 -18.14 -9.72 17.30
CA PRO A 5 -17.23 -8.77 16.64
C PRO A 5 -16.22 -8.07 17.56
N LYS A 6 -16.59 -7.86 18.83
CA LYS A 6 -15.84 -7.11 19.84
C LYS A 6 -14.73 -7.92 20.51
N ASP A 7 -14.83 -9.25 20.52
CA ASP A 7 -13.93 -10.14 21.27
C ASP A 7 -12.46 -9.94 20.92
N LYS A 8 -12.17 -9.69 19.63
CA LYS A 8 -10.79 -9.46 19.17
C LYS A 8 -10.17 -8.24 19.83
N VAL A 9 -10.92 -7.14 19.90
CA VAL A 9 -10.44 -5.88 20.51
C VAL A 9 -10.23 -6.10 21.99
N PHE A 10 -11.23 -6.65 22.69
CA PHE A 10 -11.14 -6.85 24.14
C PHE A 10 -10.07 -7.86 24.54
N ALA A 11 -9.86 -8.92 23.76
CA ALA A 11 -8.75 -9.84 23.96
C ALA A 11 -7.38 -9.15 23.81
N LEU A 12 -7.21 -8.31 22.77
CA LEU A 12 -5.97 -7.54 22.57
C LEU A 12 -5.72 -6.52 23.67
N VAL A 13 -6.76 -5.82 24.11
CA VAL A 13 -6.68 -4.89 25.26
C VAL A 13 -6.24 -5.64 26.52
N GLY A 14 -6.83 -6.82 26.78
CA GLY A 14 -6.53 -7.64 27.96
C GLY A 14 -5.10 -8.12 28.07
N ILE A 15 -4.39 -8.25 26.93
CA ILE A 15 -2.96 -8.64 26.89
C ILE A 15 -2.01 -7.44 26.69
N SER A 16 -2.54 -6.25 26.44
CA SER A 16 -1.75 -5.04 26.22
C SER A 16 -1.37 -4.36 27.54
N SER A 17 -0.27 -3.61 27.54
CA SER A 17 0.09 -2.70 28.63
C SER A 17 -0.89 -1.52 28.78
N SER A 18 -1.75 -1.29 27.79
CA SER A 18 -2.75 -0.23 27.76
C SER A 18 -4.04 -0.57 28.50
N LYS A 19 -4.12 -1.73 29.17
CA LYS A 19 -5.34 -2.17 29.88
C LYS A 19 -5.88 -1.12 30.86
N GLU A 20 -4.99 -0.46 31.60
CA GLU A 20 -5.37 0.55 32.60
C GLU A 20 -5.83 1.87 31.95
N SER A 21 -5.20 2.28 30.85
CA SER A 21 -5.53 3.52 30.14
C SER A 21 -6.71 3.38 29.16
N PHE A 22 -7.03 2.15 28.72
CA PHE A 22 -8.16 1.87 27.84
C PHE A 22 -9.52 1.99 28.55
N GLY A 23 -9.53 1.75 29.87
CA GLY A 23 -10.75 1.73 30.69
C GLY A 23 -11.41 0.34 30.79
N PRO A 24 -12.55 0.24 31.50
CA PRO A 24 -13.24 -1.02 31.71
C PRO A 24 -13.80 -1.59 30.39
N ILE A 25 -13.75 -2.91 30.25
CA ILE A 25 -14.34 -3.61 29.11
C ILE A 25 -15.85 -3.66 29.30
N ASP A 26 -16.59 -2.94 28.45
CA ASP A 26 -18.05 -2.89 28.46
C ASP A 26 -18.64 -3.52 27.18
N TYR A 27 -19.21 -4.72 27.33
CA TYR A 27 -19.88 -5.43 26.23
C TYR A 27 -21.25 -4.84 25.88
N SER A 28 -21.81 -3.93 26.67
CA SER A 28 -23.09 -3.26 26.35
C SER A 28 -22.94 -2.25 25.20
N MET A 29 -21.71 -1.76 24.96
CA MET A 29 -21.40 -0.84 23.87
C MET A 29 -21.60 -1.49 22.49
N SER A 30 -22.05 -0.68 21.54
CA SER A 30 -22.14 -1.07 20.12
C SER A 30 -20.75 -1.30 19.52
N VAL A 31 -20.68 -2.08 18.43
CA VAL A 31 -19.43 -2.32 17.68
C VAL A 31 -18.81 -0.99 17.23
N ARG A 32 -19.64 -0.04 16.76
CA ARG A 32 -19.19 1.29 16.37
C ARG A 32 -18.48 2.02 17.50
N GLN A 33 -19.08 2.05 18.69
CA GLN A 33 -18.51 2.74 19.84
C GLN A 33 -17.21 2.09 20.29
N VAL A 34 -17.19 0.76 20.43
CA VAL A 34 -15.97 0.02 20.81
C VAL A 34 -14.86 0.28 19.81
N TYR A 35 -15.17 0.23 18.51
CA TYR A 35 -14.14 0.38 17.49
C TYR A 35 -13.60 1.80 17.39
N THR A 36 -14.49 2.79 17.50
CA THR A 36 -14.13 4.22 17.50
C THR A 36 -13.26 4.55 18.73
N HIS A 37 -13.67 4.10 19.92
CA HIS A 37 -12.89 4.25 21.15
C HIS A 37 -11.50 3.64 21.03
N THR A 38 -11.42 2.42 20.49
CA THR A 38 -10.15 1.72 20.33
C THR A 38 -9.22 2.44 19.36
N ALA A 39 -9.73 2.87 18.20
CA ALA A 39 -8.91 3.58 17.22
C ALA A 39 -8.41 4.91 17.79
N LYS A 40 -9.27 5.66 18.48
CA LYS A 40 -8.90 6.88 19.18
C LYS A 40 -7.86 6.64 20.27
N HIS A 41 -8.04 5.61 21.09
CA HIS A 41 -7.10 5.26 22.15
C HIS A 41 -5.71 4.95 21.57
N ILE A 42 -5.63 4.21 20.46
CA ILE A 42 -4.36 3.94 19.77
C ILE A 42 -3.73 5.24 19.28
N ILE A 43 -4.50 6.14 18.65
CA ILE A 43 -3.99 7.43 18.15
C ILE A 43 -3.46 8.29 19.31
N GLN A 44 -4.21 8.40 20.40
CA GLN A 44 -3.85 9.24 21.54
C GLN A 44 -2.64 8.72 22.32
N THR A 45 -2.52 7.40 22.47
CA THR A 45 -1.41 6.79 23.22
C THR A 45 -0.13 6.67 22.39
N SER A 46 -0.23 6.36 21.10
CA SER A 46 0.94 6.22 20.23
C SER A 46 1.41 7.55 19.63
N GLY A 47 0.52 8.54 19.51
CA GLY A 47 0.75 9.76 18.74
C GLY A 47 0.81 9.52 17.23
N ARG A 48 0.43 8.32 16.75
CA ARG A 48 0.52 7.89 15.35
C ARG A 48 -0.86 7.61 14.77
N LEU A 49 -1.02 7.81 13.46
CA LEU A 49 -2.26 7.50 12.74
C LEU A 49 -2.22 6.14 12.03
N ASP A 50 -1.21 5.29 12.27
CA ASP A 50 -1.03 4.00 11.59
C ASP A 50 -2.27 3.10 11.64
N VAL A 51 -3.08 3.23 12.69
CA VAL A 51 -4.33 2.50 12.86
C VAL A 51 -5.31 2.74 11.71
N ILE A 52 -5.37 3.94 11.13
CA ILE A 52 -6.32 4.26 10.03
C ILE A 52 -5.92 3.56 8.72
N CYS A 53 -4.64 3.23 8.56
CA CYS A 53 -4.11 2.51 7.39
C CYS A 53 -4.55 1.04 7.36
N ALA A 54 -5.06 0.49 8.47
CA ALA A 54 -5.59 -0.87 8.54
C ALA A 54 -6.94 -1.03 7.82
N LYS A 55 -7.58 0.07 7.37
CA LYS A 55 -8.89 0.00 6.72
C LYS A 55 -8.81 -0.63 5.32
N GLN A 56 -9.41 -1.80 5.16
CA GLN A 56 -9.34 -2.58 3.91
C GLN A 56 -10.64 -2.70 3.10
N GLN A 57 -11.78 -2.11 3.52
CA GLN A 57 -13.06 -2.27 2.81
C GLN A 57 -14.07 -1.13 3.05
N ASN A 58 -14.92 -0.88 2.03
CA ASN A 58 -16.04 0.06 2.02
C ASN A 58 -17.39 -0.58 2.42
N SER A 59 -17.41 -1.78 3.00
CA SER A 59 -18.64 -2.35 3.54
C SER A 59 -18.88 -1.72 4.91
N ASN A 60 -19.64 -0.64 4.96
CA ASN A 60 -19.94 0.05 6.21
C ASN A 60 -20.96 -0.71 7.06
N CYS A 61 -20.71 -1.99 7.37
CA CYS A 61 -21.69 -2.88 8.02
C CYS A 61 -22.02 -2.49 9.48
N HIS A 62 -21.26 -1.56 10.05
CA HIS A 62 -21.45 -1.05 11.41
C HIS A 62 -21.53 0.47 11.46
N ASP A 63 -21.77 1.12 10.32
CA ASP A 63 -21.77 2.58 10.20
C ASP A 63 -20.55 3.24 10.86
N LEU A 64 -19.35 2.69 10.64
CA LEU A 64 -18.12 3.20 11.22
C LEU A 64 -17.71 4.53 10.57
N PRO A 65 -17.13 5.46 11.35
CA PRO A 65 -16.42 6.59 10.79
C PRO A 65 -15.35 6.17 9.77
N THR A 66 -15.06 7.04 8.80
CA THR A 66 -14.16 6.68 7.70
C THR A 66 -12.74 6.36 8.14
N TRP A 67 -12.29 6.90 9.27
CA TRP A 67 -10.96 6.67 9.83
C TRP A 67 -10.88 5.46 10.78
N VAL A 68 -12.01 4.84 11.14
CA VAL A 68 -12.07 3.70 12.06
C VAL A 68 -11.96 2.37 11.28
N PRO A 69 -11.01 1.49 11.63
CA PRO A 69 -10.90 0.17 11.01
C PRO A 69 -12.05 -0.76 11.35
N ASP A 70 -12.44 -1.58 10.38
CA ASP A 70 -13.33 -2.72 10.62
C ASP A 70 -12.50 -3.95 11.03
N TRP A 71 -12.44 -4.25 12.34
CA TRP A 71 -11.71 -5.41 12.89
C TRP A 71 -12.49 -6.73 12.81
N THR A 72 -13.72 -6.75 12.29
CA THR A 72 -14.50 -7.99 12.18
C THR A 72 -13.88 -8.97 11.20
N ARG A 73 -13.26 -8.45 10.13
CA ARG A 73 -12.76 -9.29 9.04
C ARG A 73 -11.46 -9.99 9.46
N PRO A 74 -11.37 -11.33 9.32
CA PRO A 74 -10.06 -11.97 9.37
C PRO A 74 -9.18 -11.40 8.25
N LEU A 75 -7.89 -11.16 8.52
CA LEU A 75 -6.87 -11.10 7.47
C LEU A 75 -7.16 -12.31 6.59
N ARG A 76 -7.59 -12.11 5.34
CA ARG A 76 -8.07 -13.21 4.50
C ARG A 76 -6.94 -14.21 4.34
N LYS A 77 -7.00 -15.30 5.12
CA LYS A 77 -6.23 -16.52 4.94
C LYS A 77 -6.64 -17.13 3.61
N GLN A 78 -5.94 -16.79 2.54
CA GLN A 78 -5.74 -17.71 1.40
C GLN A 78 -4.32 -17.48 0.89
N GLY A 79 -3.40 -18.31 1.39
CA GLY A 79 -1.95 -18.25 1.20
C GLY A 79 -1.21 -17.83 2.48
N PRO A 80 -0.06 -18.43 2.83
CA PRO A 80 0.78 -17.91 3.89
C PRO A 80 1.22 -16.51 3.46
N THR A 81 0.64 -15.48 4.05
CA THR A 81 1.42 -14.26 4.24
C THR A 81 2.51 -14.69 5.21
N ILE A 82 3.71 -14.92 4.70
CA ILE A 82 4.90 -14.89 5.54
C ILE A 82 4.99 -13.44 6.01
N VAL A 83 4.17 -13.10 7.02
CA VAL A 83 4.57 -12.10 7.98
C VAL A 83 5.65 -12.83 8.74
N GLY A 84 6.90 -12.64 8.32
CA GLY A 84 8.00 -13.02 9.19
C GLY A 84 7.69 -12.44 10.58
N LEU A 85 7.96 -13.19 11.64
CA LEU A 85 7.94 -12.62 13.00
C LEU A 85 8.90 -11.42 13.12
N HIS A 86 9.82 -11.28 12.15
CA HIS A 86 10.33 -10.00 11.71
C HIS A 86 9.21 -9.20 11.01
N HIS A 87 8.39 -8.49 11.80
CA HIS A 87 8.00 -7.17 11.36
C HIS A 87 9.33 -6.50 11.03
N SER A 88 9.61 -6.22 9.75
CA SER A 88 10.70 -5.31 9.42
C SER A 88 10.51 -4.11 10.32
N THR A 89 11.43 -3.91 11.26
CA THR A 89 11.53 -2.70 12.08
C THR A 89 12.00 -1.58 11.16
N GLN A 90 11.32 -1.39 10.04
CA GLN A 90 11.46 -0.19 9.24
C GLN A 90 10.72 0.87 10.04
N ASP A 91 11.46 1.50 10.93
CA ASP A 91 11.02 2.69 11.60
C ASP A 91 10.78 3.76 10.52
N PHE A 92 9.54 4.16 10.38
CA PHE A 92 9.05 5.06 9.34
C PHE A 92 9.02 6.52 9.88
N PHE A 93 9.67 7.52 9.25
CA PHE A 93 9.72 8.94 9.78
C PHE A 93 9.60 10.14 8.78
N ALA A 94 8.53 10.30 7.99
CA ALA A 94 8.35 11.43 7.04
C ALA A 94 8.13 12.76 7.73
N SER A 95 7.43 12.73 8.85
CA SER A 95 7.16 13.90 9.66
C SER A 95 8.29 14.18 10.65
N GLY A 96 9.38 13.39 10.67
CA GLY A 96 10.43 13.49 11.67
C GLY A 96 9.90 13.27 13.10
N ALA A 97 10.16 14.21 14.00
CA ALA A 97 9.69 14.20 15.39
C ALA A 97 8.41 15.05 15.61
N ILE A 98 7.75 15.49 14.55
CA ILE A 98 6.58 16.36 14.65
C ILE A 98 5.39 15.51 15.12
N PRO A 99 4.82 15.79 16.31
CA PRO A 99 3.66 15.07 16.80
C PRO A 99 2.45 15.31 15.90
N SER A 100 1.62 14.29 15.70
CA SER A 100 0.42 14.43 14.87
C SER A 100 -0.56 15.42 15.50
N ASN A 101 -0.93 16.48 14.77
CA ASN A 101 -1.94 17.42 15.22
C ASN A 101 -3.32 16.85 14.91
N VAL A 102 -3.89 16.13 15.89
CA VAL A 102 -5.16 15.42 15.75
C VAL A 102 -6.21 16.03 16.65
N ARG A 103 -7.43 16.24 16.10
CA ARG A 103 -8.61 16.65 16.86
C ARG A 103 -9.80 15.78 16.51
N PHE A 104 -10.62 15.47 17.51
CA PHE A 104 -11.86 14.71 17.36
C PHE A 104 -13.04 15.67 17.55
N VAL A 105 -14.02 15.65 16.65
CA VAL A 105 -15.20 16.56 16.65
C VAL A 105 -16.48 15.75 16.41
N GLY A 106 -17.63 16.27 16.85
CA GLY A 106 -18.95 15.71 16.57
C GLY A 106 -19.13 14.34 17.21
N ASP A 107 -19.13 14.29 18.55
CA ASP A 107 -19.16 13.05 19.34
C ASP A 107 -18.09 12.03 18.94
N GLU A 108 -16.92 12.55 18.55
CA GLU A 108 -15.73 11.77 18.19
C GLU A 108 -15.84 11.01 16.87
N ASP A 109 -16.88 11.24 16.07
CA ASP A 109 -17.01 10.61 14.75
C ASP A 109 -16.10 11.25 13.70
N ILE A 110 -15.68 12.51 13.88
CA ILE A 110 -14.87 13.25 12.90
C ILE A 110 -13.43 13.36 13.39
N LEU A 111 -12.50 12.77 12.64
CA LEU A 111 -11.06 12.94 12.82
C LEU A 111 -10.55 14.08 11.94
N ILE A 112 -10.04 15.15 12.56
CA ILE A 112 -9.36 16.25 11.90
C ILE A 112 -7.86 16.06 12.11
N THR A 113 -7.09 16.12 11.01
CA THR A 113 -5.63 16.04 11.03
C THR A 113 -5.04 17.01 10.01
N SER A 114 -3.78 17.38 10.19
CA SER A 114 -3.02 18.21 9.27
C SER A 114 -2.15 17.36 8.34
N GLY A 115 -1.79 17.90 7.18
CA GLY A 115 -1.01 17.19 6.18
C GLY A 115 -0.40 18.13 5.15
N VAL A 116 0.61 17.64 4.43
CA VAL A 116 1.30 18.37 3.38
C VAL A 116 0.82 17.85 2.03
N ILE A 117 0.22 18.72 1.23
CA ILE A 117 -0.10 18.40 -0.17
C ILE A 117 1.22 18.35 -0.94
N ILE A 118 1.53 17.19 -1.52
CA ILE A 118 2.71 16.99 -2.35
C ILE A 118 2.40 17.38 -3.79
N ASP A 119 1.31 16.85 -4.35
CA ASP A 119 1.01 16.97 -5.79
C ASP A 119 -0.46 16.60 -6.09
N LYS A 120 -0.82 16.50 -7.36
CA LYS A 120 -2.10 16.00 -7.88
C LYS A 120 -1.88 14.88 -8.87
N VAL A 121 -2.84 13.97 -8.97
CA VAL A 121 -2.83 12.86 -9.93
C VAL A 121 -3.11 13.39 -11.34
N GLN A 122 -2.17 13.19 -12.27
CA GLN A 122 -2.29 13.61 -13.67
C GLN A 122 -2.68 12.46 -14.59
N ARG A 123 -2.02 11.30 -14.46
CA ARG A 123 -2.25 10.11 -15.30
C ARG A 123 -2.60 8.92 -14.43
N LEU A 124 -3.41 8.03 -14.99
CA LEU A 124 -3.90 6.83 -14.33
C LEU A 124 -3.59 5.59 -15.16
N GLY A 125 -3.08 4.55 -14.51
CA GLY A 125 -2.96 3.21 -15.07
C GLY A 125 -4.19 2.35 -14.83
N TYR A 126 -4.14 1.13 -15.38
CA TYR A 126 -5.17 0.13 -15.18
C TYR A 126 -5.34 -0.24 -13.70
N LYS A 127 -6.58 -0.54 -13.32
CA LYS A 127 -6.94 -1.09 -12.02
C LYS A 127 -6.45 -2.54 -11.94
N PHE A 128 -5.71 -2.92 -10.90
CA PHE A 128 -5.29 -4.31 -10.70
C PHE A 128 -6.01 -4.94 -9.51
N LYS A 129 -6.58 -6.12 -9.74
CA LYS A 129 -7.18 -6.94 -8.69
C LYS A 129 -6.75 -8.39 -8.92
N ARG A 130 -6.00 -8.90 -7.95
CA ARG A 130 -5.50 -10.27 -8.00
C ARG A 130 -6.66 -11.26 -7.90
N ARG A 131 -6.65 -12.27 -8.78
CA ARG A 131 -7.57 -13.42 -8.75
C ARG A 131 -6.87 -14.54 -7.97
N LEU A 132 -7.55 -15.12 -6.98
CA LEU A 132 -6.95 -16.08 -6.02
C LEU A 132 -7.20 -17.55 -6.41
N TYR A 133 -7.40 -17.86 -7.70
CA TYR A 133 -7.73 -19.22 -8.12
C TYR A 133 -6.47 -20.09 -8.23
N PRO A 134 -6.55 -21.40 -7.90
CA PRO A 134 -5.43 -22.32 -8.11
C PRO A 134 -5.05 -22.35 -9.59
N GLY A 135 -3.78 -22.05 -9.87
CA GLY A 135 -3.26 -21.83 -11.22
C GLY A 135 -3.29 -20.35 -11.62
N GLU A 136 -2.69 -19.47 -10.81
CA GLU A 136 -2.60 -18.03 -11.10
C GLU A 136 -1.99 -17.80 -12.49
N ASP A 137 -2.86 -17.45 -13.43
CA ASP A 137 -2.46 -16.99 -14.75
C ASP A 137 -1.77 -15.62 -14.60
N ILE A 138 -0.46 -15.60 -14.89
CA ILE A 138 0.36 -14.39 -14.85
C ILE A 138 -0.01 -13.40 -15.95
N SER A 139 -0.86 -13.76 -16.92
CA SER A 139 -1.31 -12.90 -18.01
C SER A 139 -1.89 -11.57 -17.54
N ASP A 140 -2.71 -11.57 -16.49
CA ASP A 140 -3.30 -10.33 -15.95
C ASP A 140 -2.22 -9.43 -15.30
N ILE A 141 -1.19 -10.04 -14.69
CA ILE A 141 -0.04 -9.32 -14.13
C ILE A 141 0.76 -8.68 -15.26
N LEU A 142 1.14 -9.48 -16.27
CA LEU A 142 1.94 -9.05 -17.41
C LEU A 142 1.26 -7.91 -18.19
N ARG A 143 -0.04 -8.05 -18.50
CA ARG A 143 -0.82 -7.01 -19.20
C ARG A 143 -0.88 -5.71 -18.40
N THR A 144 -1.02 -5.82 -17.08
CA THR A 144 -1.04 -4.65 -16.19
C THR A 144 0.31 -3.96 -16.14
N LEU A 145 1.39 -4.72 -15.95
CA LEU A 145 2.76 -4.19 -15.94
C LEU A 145 3.12 -3.53 -17.27
N HIS A 146 2.80 -4.17 -18.40
CA HIS A 146 2.96 -3.58 -19.72
C HIS A 146 2.21 -2.25 -19.84
N GLY A 147 0.94 -2.22 -19.42
CA GLY A 147 0.12 -1.01 -19.47
C GLY A 147 0.66 0.13 -18.59
N TRP A 148 1.16 -0.19 -17.40
CA TRP A 148 1.75 0.80 -16.50
C TRP A 148 3.11 1.29 -17.00
N TRP A 149 3.96 0.39 -17.51
CA TRP A 149 5.25 0.75 -18.11
C TRP A 149 5.08 1.65 -19.34
N SER A 150 4.10 1.35 -20.19
CA SER A 150 3.77 2.18 -21.36
C SER A 150 3.42 3.63 -21.01
N ILE A 151 2.87 3.87 -19.81
CA ILE A 151 2.59 5.23 -19.34
C ILE A 151 3.91 5.94 -19.01
N ILE A 152 4.83 5.28 -18.32
CA ILE A 152 6.14 5.85 -17.97
C ILE A 152 6.94 6.16 -19.23
N THR A 153 6.99 5.23 -20.18
CA THR A 153 7.75 5.40 -21.41
C THR A 153 7.24 6.57 -22.24
N SER A 154 5.94 6.84 -22.23
CA SER A 154 5.33 8.00 -22.88
C SER A 154 5.57 9.34 -22.17
N GLU A 155 5.80 9.33 -20.85
CA GLU A 155 5.86 10.55 -20.03
C GLU A 155 7.28 10.96 -19.63
N LYS A 156 8.17 9.98 -19.44
CA LYS A 156 9.52 10.15 -18.87
C LYS A 156 10.60 9.44 -19.68
N GLY A 157 10.22 8.57 -20.61
CA GLY A 157 11.15 7.70 -21.35
C GLY A 157 11.43 6.39 -20.60
N HIS A 158 12.51 5.72 -20.99
CA HIS A 158 12.84 4.36 -20.56
C HIS A 158 14.28 4.24 -20.06
N SER A 159 14.79 5.27 -19.35
CA SER A 159 16.13 5.23 -18.75
C SER A 159 16.26 4.10 -17.72
N ILE A 160 17.51 3.78 -17.34
CA ILE A 160 17.78 2.76 -16.32
C ILE A 160 17.18 3.15 -14.96
N ASP A 161 17.22 4.44 -14.64
CA ASP A 161 16.62 4.99 -13.42
C ASP A 161 15.10 4.77 -13.38
N GLU A 162 14.41 5.05 -14.48
CA GLU A 162 12.95 4.87 -14.54
C GLU A 162 12.56 3.39 -14.53
N GLN A 163 13.37 2.50 -15.13
CA GLN A 163 13.16 1.05 -15.02
C GLN A 163 13.32 0.55 -13.59
N GLY A 164 14.44 0.88 -12.94
CA GLY A 164 14.70 0.43 -11.59
C GLY A 164 13.69 1.02 -10.61
N ALA A 165 13.33 2.30 -10.77
CA ALA A 165 12.32 2.93 -9.93
C ALA A 165 10.92 2.33 -10.17
N PHE A 166 10.56 1.93 -11.41
CA PHE A 166 9.31 1.23 -11.67
C PHE A 166 9.29 -0.14 -11.00
N CYS A 167 10.38 -0.90 -11.12
CA CYS A 167 10.52 -2.20 -10.46
C CYS A 167 10.51 -2.08 -8.93
N ARG A 168 11.13 -1.04 -8.37
CA ARG A 168 11.07 -0.72 -6.94
C ARG A 168 9.64 -0.37 -6.50
N LEU A 169 8.89 0.36 -7.34
CA LEU A 169 7.50 0.72 -7.07
C LEU A 169 6.60 -0.51 -7.00
N ILE A 170 6.63 -1.35 -8.04
CA ILE A 170 5.75 -2.52 -8.13
C ILE A 170 6.13 -3.59 -7.11
N SER A 171 7.37 -3.63 -6.65
CA SER A 171 7.82 -4.56 -5.60
C SER A 171 7.70 -3.99 -4.19
N CYS A 172 7.40 -2.70 -4.06
CA CYS A 172 7.53 -1.98 -2.80
C CYS A 172 8.90 -2.23 -2.13
N GLY A 173 9.99 -2.16 -2.90
CA GLY A 173 11.34 -2.32 -2.37
C GLY A 173 11.71 -3.72 -1.88
N ASN A 174 10.85 -4.72 -2.09
CA ASN A 174 11.06 -6.07 -1.53
C ASN A 174 11.94 -6.97 -2.41
N TRP A 175 12.39 -6.48 -3.56
CA TRP A 175 13.14 -7.32 -4.50
C TRP A 175 14.64 -7.28 -4.25
N ALA A 176 15.22 -6.12 -3.98
CA ALA A 176 16.67 -5.95 -3.81
C ALA A 176 17.01 -4.89 -2.73
N SER A 177 18.31 -4.69 -2.49
CA SER A 177 18.85 -3.61 -1.64
C SER A 177 18.45 -2.22 -2.16
N ASP A 178 18.94 -1.16 -1.51
CA ASP A 178 18.59 0.23 -1.86
C ASP A 178 19.02 0.65 -3.28
N ASP A 179 19.90 -0.11 -3.95
CA ASP A 179 20.38 0.16 -5.30
C ASP A 179 19.32 -0.09 -6.40
N ILE A 180 19.29 0.77 -7.42
CA ILE A 180 18.33 0.74 -8.54
C ILE A 180 18.69 -0.28 -9.64
N GLU A 181 19.99 -0.56 -9.86
CA GLU A 181 20.48 -1.50 -10.87
C GLU A 181 19.88 -2.92 -10.77
N PRO A 182 19.83 -3.55 -9.58
CA PRO A 182 19.23 -4.88 -9.41
C PRO A 182 17.74 -4.92 -9.78
N TYR A 183 17.02 -3.81 -9.57
CA TYR A 183 15.62 -3.70 -9.98
C TYR A 183 15.51 -3.65 -11.51
N ALA A 184 16.37 -2.87 -12.17
CA ALA A 184 16.40 -2.80 -13.63
C ALA A 184 16.79 -4.16 -14.26
N ALA A 185 17.72 -4.91 -13.67
CA ALA A 185 18.07 -6.25 -14.12
C ALA A 185 16.86 -7.20 -14.12
N ARG A 186 16.03 -7.16 -13.08
CA ARG A 186 14.80 -7.97 -13.00
C ARG A 186 13.73 -7.53 -14.00
N MET A 187 13.68 -6.26 -14.36
CA MET A 187 12.79 -5.73 -15.40
C MET A 187 13.02 -6.42 -16.74
N LYS A 188 14.27 -6.80 -17.05
CA LYS A 188 14.63 -7.49 -18.29
C LYS A 188 13.98 -8.87 -18.38
N SER A 189 14.04 -9.68 -17.32
CA SER A 189 13.38 -11.00 -17.29
C SER A 189 11.86 -10.87 -17.45
N ILE A 190 11.24 -9.85 -16.83
CA ILE A 190 9.81 -9.56 -17.00
C ILE A 190 9.50 -9.16 -18.45
N ALA A 191 10.30 -8.29 -19.06
CA ALA A 191 10.14 -7.85 -20.43
C ALA A 191 10.25 -9.01 -21.43
N GLN A 192 11.19 -9.93 -21.19
CA GLN A 192 11.34 -11.13 -22.00
C GLN A 192 10.06 -12.00 -21.93
N THR A 193 9.54 -12.26 -20.73
CA THR A 193 8.29 -13.02 -20.57
C THR A 193 7.09 -12.32 -21.25
N ILE A 194 7.00 -10.99 -21.20
CA ILE A 194 5.97 -10.23 -21.92
C ILE A 194 6.11 -10.42 -23.42
N THR A 195 7.34 -10.34 -23.95
CA THR A 195 7.62 -10.47 -25.38
C THR A 195 7.30 -11.88 -25.89
N GLU A 196 7.64 -12.90 -25.10
CA GLU A 196 7.35 -14.31 -25.40
C GLU A 196 5.84 -14.60 -25.43
N GLN A 197 5.08 -14.11 -24.44
CA GLN A 197 3.63 -14.33 -24.39
C GLN A 197 2.83 -13.42 -25.32
N TYR A 198 3.33 -12.22 -25.60
CA TYR A 198 2.65 -11.20 -26.38
C TYR A 198 3.60 -10.53 -27.37
N PRO A 199 3.99 -11.19 -28.48
CA PRO A 199 4.97 -10.67 -29.44
C PRO A 199 4.58 -9.36 -30.13
N SER A 200 3.29 -9.00 -30.10
CA SER A 200 2.78 -7.74 -30.65
C SER A 200 2.94 -6.54 -29.70
N LEU A 201 3.29 -6.77 -28.43
CA LEU A 201 3.47 -5.73 -27.44
C LEU A 201 4.92 -5.29 -27.36
N THR A 202 5.15 -3.98 -27.40
CA THR A 202 6.49 -3.40 -27.23
C THR A 202 6.76 -3.09 -25.77
N PHE A 203 7.87 -3.61 -25.24
CA PHE A 203 8.32 -3.30 -23.88
C PHE A 203 9.71 -2.64 -23.92
N PRO A 204 9.80 -1.33 -24.16
CA PRO A 204 11.08 -0.66 -24.40
C PRO A 204 11.91 -0.61 -23.11
N LEU A 205 13.20 -0.96 -23.23
CA LEU A 205 14.19 -0.92 -22.16
C LEU A 205 15.42 -0.14 -22.64
N SER A 206 16.12 0.52 -21.72
CA SER A 206 17.48 1.01 -21.93
C SER A 206 18.48 -0.14 -21.98
N SER A 207 19.70 0.18 -22.43
CA SER A 207 20.84 -0.73 -22.48
C SER A 207 21.07 -1.51 -21.18
N ASN A 208 21.60 -2.73 -21.35
CA ASN A 208 21.70 -3.81 -20.35
C ASN A 208 22.16 -3.33 -18.95
N PRO A 209 21.30 -3.41 -17.91
CA PRO A 209 21.73 -3.28 -16.52
C PRO A 209 22.85 -4.26 -16.18
N THR A 210 23.78 -3.83 -15.33
CA THR A 210 24.68 -4.73 -14.62
C THR A 210 23.94 -5.39 -13.46
N GLY A 211 23.54 -6.65 -13.63
CA GLY A 211 22.88 -7.43 -12.59
C GLY A 211 22.53 -8.85 -13.04
N GLU A 212 22.28 -9.73 -12.08
CA GLU A 212 21.90 -11.12 -12.34
C GLU A 212 20.44 -11.18 -12.85
N GLU A 213 20.25 -11.77 -14.03
CA GLU A 213 18.92 -12.02 -14.58
C GLU A 213 18.24 -13.15 -13.81
N LEU A 214 16.92 -13.06 -13.67
CA LEU A 214 16.14 -14.12 -13.03
C LEU A 214 15.97 -15.30 -13.99
N ASP A 215 16.09 -16.51 -13.46
CA ASP A 215 15.62 -17.70 -14.14
C ASP A 215 14.08 -17.70 -14.27
N GLU A 216 13.51 -18.68 -14.98
CA GLU A 216 12.07 -18.76 -15.20
C GLU A 216 11.28 -18.81 -13.87
N LYS A 217 11.75 -19.60 -12.91
CA LYS A 217 11.13 -19.74 -11.58
C LYS A 217 11.22 -18.44 -10.78
N GLY A 218 12.36 -17.78 -10.79
CA GLY A 218 12.60 -16.49 -10.14
C GLY A 218 11.72 -15.40 -10.74
N THR A 219 11.54 -15.41 -12.07
CA THR A 219 10.67 -14.46 -12.78
C THR A 219 9.21 -14.64 -12.37
N VAL A 220 8.71 -15.88 -12.36
CA VAL A 220 7.35 -16.19 -11.89
C VAL A 220 7.17 -15.79 -10.42
N ALA A 221 8.14 -16.10 -9.56
CA ALA A 221 8.10 -15.70 -8.15
C ALA A 221 8.08 -14.17 -7.98
N ALA A 222 8.86 -13.44 -8.76
CA ALA A 222 8.86 -11.97 -8.77
C ALA A 222 7.50 -11.42 -9.22
N LEU A 223 6.92 -11.94 -10.30
CA LEU A 223 5.59 -11.53 -10.78
C LEU A 223 4.50 -11.79 -9.72
N ILE A 224 4.51 -12.95 -9.08
CA ILE A 224 3.58 -13.28 -8.00
C ILE A 224 3.80 -12.33 -6.81
N SER A 225 5.04 -12.02 -6.47
CA SER A 225 5.39 -11.06 -5.42
C SER A 225 4.85 -9.66 -5.73
N ALA A 226 5.10 -9.13 -6.94
CA ALA A 226 4.52 -7.85 -7.38
C ALA A 226 2.99 -7.88 -7.40
N SER A 227 2.36 -9.02 -7.71
CA SER A 227 0.90 -9.10 -7.68
C SER A 227 0.31 -8.83 -6.28
N PHE A 228 1.04 -9.16 -5.21
CA PHE A 228 0.59 -8.87 -3.83
C PHE A 228 0.59 -7.36 -3.54
N THR A 229 1.64 -6.66 -3.94
CA THR A 229 1.83 -5.21 -3.73
C THR A 229 0.96 -4.38 -4.67
N MET A 230 0.70 -4.86 -5.90
CA MET A 230 -0.19 -4.24 -6.88
C MET A 230 -1.67 -4.44 -6.54
N ASN A 231 -2.02 -5.45 -5.74
CA ASN A 231 -3.40 -5.85 -5.50
C ASN A 231 -4.24 -4.71 -4.95
N ARG A 232 -5.38 -4.44 -5.61
CA ARG A 232 -6.33 -3.35 -5.29
C ARG A 232 -5.73 -1.95 -5.38
N ARG A 233 -4.70 -1.81 -6.21
CA ARG A 233 -4.08 -0.54 -6.53
C ARG A 233 -4.17 -0.27 -8.03
N ARG A 234 -3.92 0.98 -8.38
CA ARG A 234 -3.67 1.41 -9.77
C ARG A 234 -2.42 2.28 -9.79
N PHE A 235 -1.72 2.25 -10.90
CA PHE A 235 -0.58 3.14 -11.13
C PHE A 235 -1.04 4.58 -11.36
N ILE A 236 -0.24 5.54 -10.91
CA ILE A 236 -0.44 6.98 -11.12
C ILE A 236 0.85 7.67 -11.53
N ILE A 237 0.72 8.75 -12.29
CA ILE A 237 1.76 9.77 -12.44
C ILE A 237 1.19 11.11 -12.01
N SER A 238 1.93 11.83 -11.17
CA SER A 238 1.55 13.14 -10.65
C SER A 238 1.85 14.28 -11.64
N THR A 239 1.41 15.51 -11.35
CA THR A 239 1.72 16.66 -12.24
C THR A 239 3.21 16.96 -12.31
N SER A 240 3.95 16.71 -11.24
CA SER A 240 5.42 16.81 -11.17
C SER A 240 6.14 15.54 -11.66
N LYS A 241 5.46 14.67 -12.41
CA LYS A 241 6.03 13.44 -13.00
C LYS A 241 6.54 12.41 -11.99
N ILE A 242 5.99 12.43 -10.78
CA ILE A 242 6.30 11.40 -9.78
C ILE A 242 5.36 10.21 -10.00
N MET A 243 5.92 9.01 -10.04
CA MET A 243 5.15 7.78 -10.23
C MET A 243 4.82 7.12 -8.89
N GLY A 244 3.61 6.58 -8.77
CA GLY A 244 3.14 6.00 -7.52
C GLY A 244 2.07 4.91 -7.71
N LEU A 245 1.76 4.24 -6.60
CA LEU A 245 0.63 3.32 -6.49
C LEU A 245 -0.45 3.95 -5.62
N ALA A 246 -1.65 4.03 -6.19
CA ALA A 246 -2.83 4.61 -5.59
C ALA A 246 -3.90 3.55 -5.29
N PRO A 247 -4.84 3.79 -4.36
CA PRO A 247 -6.04 2.97 -4.21
C PRO A 247 -6.80 2.83 -5.52
N LEU A 248 -7.52 1.71 -5.66
CA LEU A 248 -8.26 1.36 -6.87
C LEU A 248 -9.22 2.46 -7.36
N GLU A 249 -9.79 3.24 -6.44
CA GLU A 249 -10.79 4.27 -6.71
C GLU A 249 -10.21 5.67 -6.93
N CYS A 250 -8.89 5.79 -6.95
CA CYS A 250 -8.17 7.00 -7.32
C CYS A 250 -8.61 7.50 -8.70
N ALA A 251 -8.87 8.80 -8.77
CA ALA A 251 -9.28 9.54 -9.96
C ALA A 251 -8.24 10.60 -10.34
N LYS A 252 -8.43 11.16 -11.53
CA LYS A 252 -7.63 12.30 -11.99
C LYS A 252 -7.96 13.50 -11.12
N ASP A 253 -6.96 14.32 -10.87
CA ASP A 253 -7.03 15.54 -10.04
C ASP A 253 -7.19 15.27 -8.53
N ASP A 254 -7.22 14.00 -8.10
CA ASP A 254 -7.09 13.63 -6.68
C ASP A 254 -5.76 14.18 -6.12
N LEU A 255 -5.80 14.66 -4.89
CA LEU A 255 -4.63 15.22 -4.21
C LEU A 255 -3.74 14.11 -3.66
N ILE A 256 -2.44 14.21 -3.90
CA ILE A 256 -1.41 13.41 -3.25
C ILE A 256 -0.92 14.22 -2.05
N TYR A 257 -1.09 13.69 -0.85
CA TYR A 257 -0.67 14.37 0.37
C TYR A 257 -0.06 13.39 1.36
N LEU A 258 0.91 13.88 2.13
CA LEU A 258 1.39 13.25 3.35
C LEU A 258 0.49 13.70 4.48
N LYS A 259 -0.20 12.75 5.14
CA LYS A 259 -0.72 13.04 6.48
C LYS A 259 0.47 13.34 7.37
N GLU A 260 0.35 14.27 8.31
CA GLU A 260 1.37 14.48 9.36
C GLU A 260 1.41 13.24 10.25
N VAL A 261 2.09 12.21 9.74
CA VAL A 261 2.27 10.88 10.29
C VAL A 261 3.64 10.41 9.82
N THR A 262 4.32 9.79 10.76
CA THR A 262 5.67 9.25 10.74
C THR A 262 5.89 8.25 9.58
N THR A 263 6.27 8.64 8.34
CA THR A 263 6.87 7.73 7.29
C THR A 263 7.66 8.33 6.05
N TYR A 264 9.02 8.29 6.01
CA TYR A 264 10.05 9.11 5.26
C TYR A 264 9.87 9.69 3.82
N LEU A 265 10.71 10.74 3.55
CA LEU A 265 11.23 11.26 2.26
C LEU A 265 12.27 10.30 1.62
N LEU A 266 12.11 9.95 0.33
CA LEU A 266 12.83 10.48 -0.85
C LEU A 266 14.33 10.13 -0.96
N GLU A 267 14.60 8.94 -1.51
CA GLU A 267 15.61 8.86 -2.57
C GLU A 267 14.90 8.93 -3.92
N ARG A 268 15.53 9.67 -4.83
CA ARG A 268 14.97 10.08 -6.12
C ARG A 268 14.31 8.89 -6.85
N HIS A 269 13.11 9.14 -7.36
CA HIS A 269 12.33 8.35 -8.32
C HIS A 269 11.24 7.37 -7.85
N THR A 270 10.95 7.10 -6.56
CA THR A 270 9.87 6.13 -6.25
C THR A 270 8.94 6.56 -5.11
N LEU A 271 7.69 6.97 -5.43
CA LEU A 271 6.66 7.29 -4.44
C LEU A 271 6.00 6.00 -3.93
N MET A 272 6.34 5.60 -2.71
CA MET A 272 5.64 4.57 -1.95
C MET A 272 4.40 5.13 -1.27
N ALA A 273 3.29 4.40 -1.47
CA ALA A 273 2.06 4.34 -0.67
C ALA A 273 1.60 5.66 -0.01
N LEU A 274 0.75 6.42 -0.71
CA LEU A 274 -0.06 7.45 -0.07
C LEU A 274 -1.55 7.15 -0.18
N CYS A 275 -2.15 7.15 1.01
CA CYS A 275 -3.56 6.96 1.30
C CYS A 275 -4.36 8.05 0.60
N LEU A 276 -5.04 7.71 -0.51
CA LEU A 276 -5.97 8.61 -1.17
C LEU A 276 -7.35 8.41 -0.55
N GLU A 277 -7.78 9.35 0.30
CA GLU A 277 -9.18 9.52 0.65
C GLU A 277 -9.78 10.60 -0.27
N LYS A 278 -10.85 10.22 -0.97
CA LYS A 278 -11.75 11.17 -1.63
C LYS A 278 -12.35 12.09 -0.56
N LEU A 279 -12.33 13.39 -0.83
CA LEU A 279 -13.21 14.36 -0.16
C LEU A 279 -14.67 14.11 -0.56
#